data_AF-A0A1I0GTS1-F1
#
_entry.id   AF-A0A1I0GTS1-F1
#
_cell.length_a   1.000
_cell.length_b   1.000
_cell.length_c   1.000
_cell.angle_alpha   90.00
_cell.angle_beta   90.00
_cell.angle_gamma   90.00
#
_symmetry.space_group_name_H-M   'P 1'
#
loop_
_entity.id
_entity.type
_entity.pdbx_description
1 polymer ?
#
loop_
_entity_poly.entity_id
_entity_poly.type
_entity_poly.pdbx_seq_one_letter_code
_entity_poly.pdbx_strand_id
1 'polypeptide(L)'
;MLTRFCTLLLLPALLACQRNSPPAAASQPCIDPAKIRPDAACTMQYDPVCGCDGKTYGNACQATNAGVTSFKPGECAGKTNN
;
A
#
# COMPACT_ATOMS: atom_id res chain seq x y z
N MET A 1 -14.59 19.89 11.20
CA MET A 1 -14.40 20.06 12.66
C MET A 1 -12.91 19.96 12.94
N LEU A 2 -12.13 21.01 12.74
CA LEU A 2 -11.90 22.19 13.58
C LEU A 2 -11.05 21.90 14.83
N THR A 3 -9.73 21.89 14.66
CA THR A 3 -8.75 22.26 15.70
C THR A 3 -7.55 22.95 15.04
N ARG A 4 -7.81 24.12 14.42
CA ARG A 4 -6.77 25.08 14.06
C ARG A 4 -6.63 26.11 15.17
N PHE A 5 -5.97 25.73 16.26
CA PHE A 5 -5.48 26.65 17.28
C PHE A 5 -4.22 26.05 17.91
N CYS A 6 -3.09 26.20 17.23
CA CYS A 6 -1.78 26.19 17.88
C CYS A 6 -1.20 27.62 17.74
N THR A 7 -2.02 28.59 18.17
CA THR A 7 -1.62 29.99 18.28
C THR A 7 -0.91 30.16 19.60
N LEU A 8 0.35 30.58 19.48
CA LEU A 8 1.08 31.49 20.36
C LEU A 8 0.46 31.72 21.75
N LEU A 9 1.17 31.32 22.81
CA LEU A 9 1.79 32.25 23.75
C LEU A 9 2.51 31.47 24.87
N LEU A 10 3.84 31.67 24.93
CA LEU A 10 4.67 31.61 26.13
C LEU A 10 4.83 30.25 26.86
N LEU A 11 5.72 29.37 26.36
CA LEU A 11 6.67 28.62 27.21
C LEU A 11 7.78 27.99 26.32
N PRO A 12 9.08 28.17 26.61
CA PRO A 12 10.16 27.64 25.80
C PRO A 12 10.38 26.15 26.08
N ALA A 13 10.82 25.42 25.04
CA ALA A 13 11.29 24.04 25.11
C ALA A 13 10.23 22.97 25.42
N LEU A 14 9.36 22.68 24.44
CA LEU A 14 9.08 21.31 24.01
C LEU A 14 8.62 21.40 22.55
N LEU A 15 9.54 21.12 21.61
CA LEU A 15 9.20 20.86 20.20
C LEU A 15 8.27 19.64 20.14
N ALA A 16 6.96 19.87 20.26
CA ALA A 16 5.96 18.86 19.92
C ALA A 16 5.46 19.17 18.50
N CYS A 17 6.20 18.74 17.48
CA CYS A 17 5.64 18.60 16.13
C CYS A 17 4.59 17.48 16.19
N GLN A 18 3.34 17.80 16.50
CA GLN A 18 2.23 16.88 16.27
C GLN A 18 2.06 16.75 14.76
N ARG A 19 2.77 15.76 14.18
CA ARG A 19 2.42 15.21 12.88
C ARG A 19 1.06 14.55 13.06
N ASN A 20 -0.02 15.32 12.85
CA ASN A 20 -1.30 14.77 12.46
C ASN A 20 -1.13 14.20 11.06
N SER A 21 -0.42 13.08 10.96
CA SER A 21 -0.61 12.18 9.85
C SER A 21 -2.06 11.74 9.94
N PRO A 22 -2.90 11.90 8.89
CA PRO A 22 -4.17 11.20 8.86
C PRO A 22 -3.89 9.72 9.15
N PRO A 23 -4.76 9.01 9.89
CA PRO A 23 -4.61 7.57 10.01
C PRO A 23 -4.56 7.04 8.58
N ALA A 24 -3.41 6.46 8.21
CA ALA A 24 -3.26 5.68 7.01
C ALA A 24 -4.29 4.55 7.13
N ALA A 25 -5.50 4.82 6.69
CA ALA A 25 -6.56 3.87 6.61
C ALA A 25 -6.08 2.81 5.61
N ALA A 26 -5.54 1.71 6.12
CA ALA A 26 -5.51 0.40 5.49
C ALA A 26 -5.02 0.31 4.03
N SER A 27 -4.16 1.21 3.55
CA SER A 27 -3.33 0.90 2.39
C SER A 27 -2.11 0.16 2.91
N GLN A 28 -2.07 -1.15 2.68
CA GLN A 28 -0.82 -1.91 2.69
C GLN A 28 0.26 -1.01 2.03
N PRO A 29 1.46 -0.87 2.63
CA PRO A 29 2.43 0.21 2.35
C PRO A 29 2.96 0.23 0.90
N CYS A 30 2.48 -0.68 0.06
CA CYS A 30 2.92 -0.96 -1.28
C CYS A 30 1.74 -1.15 -2.26
N ILE A 31 0.51 -0.81 -1.86
CA ILE A 31 -0.63 -0.74 -2.78
C ILE A 31 -0.87 0.72 -3.14
N ASP A 32 -0.78 1.04 -4.43
CA ASP A 32 -1.06 2.34 -5.02
C ASP A 32 -2.43 2.30 -5.71
N PRO A 33 -3.48 2.89 -5.09
CA PRO A 33 -4.82 2.90 -5.67
C PRO A 33 -4.91 3.58 -7.03
N ALA A 34 -4.01 4.51 -7.34
CA ALA A 34 -3.98 5.20 -8.62
C ALA A 34 -3.52 4.30 -9.77
N LYS A 35 -2.92 3.14 -9.47
CA LYS A 35 -2.47 2.15 -10.45
C LYS A 35 -3.43 0.97 -10.62
N ILE A 36 -4.54 0.95 -9.89
CA ILE A 36 -5.55 -0.09 -10.04
C ILE A 36 -6.27 0.08 -11.38
N ARG A 37 -6.18 -0.92 -12.25
CA ARG A 37 -6.78 -0.94 -13.59
C ARG A 37 -7.49 -2.28 -13.85
N PRO A 38 -8.77 -2.41 -13.46
CA PRO A 38 -9.50 -3.67 -13.60
C PRO A 38 -9.71 -4.09 -15.06
N ASP A 39 -9.77 -3.12 -15.98
CA ASP A 39 -10.01 -3.35 -17.41
C ASP A 39 -8.71 -3.50 -18.23
N ALA A 40 -7.55 -3.52 -17.58
CA ALA A 40 -6.28 -3.64 -18.28
C ALA A 40 -6.08 -5.07 -18.82
N ALA A 41 -5.74 -5.17 -20.11
CA ALA A 41 -5.41 -6.45 -20.72
C ALA A 41 -4.00 -6.89 -20.31
N CYS A 42 -3.90 -8.14 -19.85
CA CYS A 42 -2.64 -8.83 -19.60
C CYS A 42 -2.57 -10.09 -20.47
N THR A 43 -1.35 -10.56 -20.75
CA THR A 43 -1.18 -11.89 -21.34
C THR A 43 -1.68 -12.96 -20.39
N MET A 44 -2.09 -14.11 -20.95
CA MET A 44 -2.48 -15.30 -20.19
C MET A 44 -1.27 -16.15 -19.75
N GLN A 45 -0.05 -15.66 -19.95
CA GLN A 45 1.17 -16.33 -19.52
C GLN A 45 1.17 -16.41 -17.99
N TYR A 46 1.42 -17.61 -17.48
CA TYR A 46 1.52 -17.87 -16.06
C TYR A 46 3.00 -17.85 -15.63
N ASP A 47 3.41 -16.71 -15.08
CA ASP A 47 4.74 -16.44 -14.52
C ASP A 47 4.55 -15.79 -13.13
N PRO A 48 4.23 -16.57 -12.10
CA PRO A 48 3.65 -16.04 -10.87
C PRO A 48 4.59 -15.10 -10.13
N VAL A 49 3.99 -14.13 -9.43
CA VAL A 49 4.70 -13.20 -8.54
C VAL A 49 4.00 -13.08 -7.20
N CYS A 50 4.77 -12.94 -6.13
CA CYS A 50 4.28 -12.69 -4.79
C CYS A 50 4.29 -11.20 -4.52
N GLY A 51 3.10 -10.62 -4.43
CA GLY A 51 2.90 -9.23 -4.06
C GLY A 51 3.34 -8.96 -2.62
N CYS A 52 3.73 -7.73 -2.37
CA CYS A 52 3.99 -7.22 -1.03
C CYS A 52 2.77 -7.27 -0.08
N ASP A 53 1.56 -7.43 -0.64
CA ASP A 53 0.32 -7.68 0.08
C ASP A 53 0.11 -9.16 0.43
N GLY A 54 1.09 -10.01 0.13
CA GLY A 54 1.06 -11.44 0.41
C GLY A 54 0.14 -12.23 -0.53
N LYS A 55 -0.30 -11.63 -1.65
CA LYS A 55 -1.11 -12.32 -2.66
C LYS A 55 -0.24 -12.79 -3.83
N THR A 56 -0.53 -13.99 -4.31
CA THR A 56 0.02 -14.49 -5.57
C THR A 56 -0.76 -13.91 -6.73
N TYR A 57 -0.05 -13.36 -7.72
CA TYR A 57 -0.61 -12.91 -8.99
C TYR A 57 -0.10 -13.81 -10.11
N GLY A 58 -0.94 -14.09 -11.12
CA GLY A 58 -0.58 -15.02 -12.21
C GLY A 58 0.57 -14.53 -13.08
N ASN A 59 0.80 -13.21 -13.13
CA ASN A 59 1.99 -12.59 -13.69
C ASN A 59 2.19 -11.16 -13.17
N ALA A 60 3.34 -10.56 -13.52
CA ALA A 60 3.70 -9.20 -13.14
C ALA A 60 2.72 -8.12 -13.65
N CYS A 61 2.09 -8.34 -14.81
CA CYS A 61 1.08 -7.42 -15.36
C CYS A 61 -0.15 -7.37 -14.45
N GLN A 62 -0.65 -8.54 -14.03
CA GLN A 62 -1.79 -8.64 -13.11
C GLN A 62 -1.47 -7.99 -11.76
N ALA A 63 -0.28 -8.22 -11.19
CA ALA A 63 0.15 -7.57 -9.94
C ALA A 63 0.17 -6.03 -10.06
N THR A 64 0.76 -5.52 -11.14
CA THR A 64 0.86 -4.07 -11.37
C THR A 64 -0.52 -3.43 -11.51
N ASN A 65 -1.43 -4.06 -12.27
CA ASN A 65 -2.80 -3.56 -12.47
C ASN A 65 -3.69 -3.74 -11.24
N ALA A 66 -3.28 -4.55 -10.26
CA ALA A 66 -3.88 -4.60 -8.93
C ALA A 66 -3.35 -3.51 -7.99
N GLY A 67 -2.49 -2.61 -8.49
CA GLY A 67 -1.89 -1.52 -7.71
C GLY A 67 -0.68 -1.96 -6.88
N VAL A 68 -0.19 -3.18 -7.03
CA VAL A 68 0.98 -3.67 -6.28
C VAL A 68 2.25 -3.00 -6.80
N THR A 69 2.94 -2.26 -5.94
CA THR A 69 4.16 -1.51 -6.29
C THR A 69 5.45 -2.30 -6.08
N SER A 70 5.39 -3.45 -5.41
CA SER A 70 6.53 -4.31 -5.16
C SER A 70 6.11 -5.78 -5.09
N PHE A 71 6.83 -6.65 -5.81
CA PHE A 71 6.60 -8.09 -5.83
C PHE A 71 7.90 -8.86 -6.08
N LYS A 72 7.93 -10.14 -5.72
CA LYS A 72 9.05 -11.06 -5.99
C LYS A 72 8.62 -12.16 -6.96
N PRO A 73 9.53 -12.73 -7.78
CA PRO A 73 9.21 -13.90 -8.61
C PRO A 73 8.78 -15.11 -7.76
N GLY A 74 7.84 -15.89 -8.30
CA GLY A 74 7.25 -17.05 -7.65
C GLY A 74 5.99 -16.74 -6.86
N GLU A 75 5.25 -17.77 -6.48
CA GLU A 75 4.07 -17.62 -5.64
C GLU A 75 4.45 -17.22 -4.20
N CYS A 76 3.50 -16.64 -3.46
CA CYS A 76 3.71 -16.39 -2.04
C CYS A 76 3.79 -17.69 -1.26
N ALA A 77 4.73 -17.75 -0.31
CA ALA A 77 4.84 -18.85 0.63
C ALA A 77 3.65 -18.85 1.62
N GLY A 78 2.54 -19.46 1.21
CA GLY A 78 1.56 -20.06 2.12
C GLY A 78 0.22 -19.33 2.34
N LYS A 79 -0.85 -20.04 1.97
CA LYS A 79 -2.03 -20.29 2.83
C LYS A 79 -2.47 -21.76 2.63
N THR A 80 -1.62 -22.73 2.94
CA THR A 80 -2.09 -24.12 3.13
C THR A 80 -2.77 -24.21 4.49
N ASN A 81 -4.07 -23.97 4.53
CA ASN A 81 -4.87 -24.37 5.69
C ASN A 81 -4.96 -25.91 5.64
N ASN A 82 -4.12 -26.59 6.44
CA ASN A 82 -4.34 -27.98 6.83
C ASN A 82 -5.34 -28.00 7.98
#